data_AF-A0A4U7DYR5-F1
#
_entry.id   AF-A0A4U7DYR5-F1
#
_cell.length_a   1.000
_cell.length_b   1.000
_cell.length_c   1.000
_cell.angle_alpha   90.00
_cell.angle_beta   90.00
_cell.angle_gamma   90.00
#
_symmetry.space_group_name_H-M   'P 1'
#
loop_
_entity.id
_entity.type
_entity.pdbx_description
1 polymer ?
#
loop_
_entity_poly.entity_id
_entity_poly.type
_entity_poly.pdbx_seq_one_letter_code
_entity_poly.pdbx_strand_id
1 'polypeptide(L)'
;MSLPVDALPVADLRAIGGILSLVVLLYWTYERFAGEGADPVVRSSTSSDTGTASVLLSGSKAVMALAGGAAALLLAPVAGGPVVSSTQPVLLGLGGLVVAHWIIEKEERE
;
A
#
# COMPACT_ATOMS: atom_id res chain seq x y z
N MET A 1 20.72 16.64 11.01
CA MET A 1 19.98 16.31 12.24
C MET A 1 19.07 15.13 11.92
N SER A 2 19.58 13.90 12.03
CA SER A 2 18.80 12.69 11.79
C SER A 2 17.93 12.42 13.01
N LEU A 3 16.61 12.41 12.84
CA LEU A 3 15.71 11.97 13.90
C LEU A 3 16.01 10.49 14.20
N PRO A 4 16.22 10.10 15.46
CA PRO A 4 16.48 8.71 15.81
C PRO A 4 15.20 7.91 15.59
N VAL A 5 15.14 7.18 14.47
CA VAL A 5 14.04 6.27 14.15
C VAL A 5 13.93 5.16 15.22
N ASP A 6 15.04 4.88 15.91
CA ASP A 6 15.15 3.90 17.00
C ASP A 6 14.32 4.23 18.25
N ALA A 7 13.79 5.46 18.37
CA ALA A 7 13.02 5.92 19.52
C ALA A 7 11.49 5.87 19.32
N LEU A 8 11.01 5.53 18.12
CA LEU A 8 9.57 5.52 17.85
C LEU A 8 8.93 4.20 18.32
N PRO A 9 7.84 4.25 19.11
CA PRO A 9 6.99 3.09 19.38
C PRO A 9 6.64 2.35 18.08
N VAL A 10 6.61 1.02 18.13
CA VAL A 10 6.23 0.18 16.96
C VAL A 10 4.88 0.59 16.37
N ALA A 11 3.94 1.03 17.22
CA ALA A 11 2.66 1.57 16.80
C ALA A 11 2.79 2.83 15.92
N ASP A 12 3.72 3.72 16.25
CA ASP A 12 3.96 4.96 15.51
C ASP A 12 4.57 4.67 14.13
N LEU A 13 5.53 3.75 14.05
CA LEU A 13 6.10 3.32 12.77
C LEU A 13 5.05 2.66 11.86
N ARG A 14 4.17 1.84 12.43
CA ARG A 14 3.07 1.21 11.70
C ARG A 14 2.04 2.23 11.22
N ALA A 15 1.69 3.20 12.07
CA ALA A 15 0.80 4.29 11.69
C ALA A 15 1.40 5.11 10.55
N ILE A 16 2.68 5.49 10.64
CA ILE A 16 3.40 6.19 9.59
C ILE A 16 3.39 5.37 8.29
N GLY A 17 3.78 4.10 8.33
CA GLY A 17 3.79 3.25 7.14
C GLY A 17 2.40 3.05 6.53
N GLY A 18 1.37 2.89 7.36
CA GLY A 18 -0.02 2.78 6.94
C GLY A 18 -0.52 4.06 6.26
N ILE A 19 -0.26 5.22 6.87
CA ILE A 19 -0.62 6.53 6.33
C ILE A 19 0.10 6.79 5.01
N LEU A 20 1.41 6.52 4.93
CA LEU A 20 2.18 6.68 3.69
C LEU A 20 1.62 5.79 2.58
N SER A 21 1.25 4.55 2.90
CA SER A 21 0.62 3.64 1.93
C SER A 21 -0.72 4.18 1.43
N LEU A 22 -1.54 4.76 2.31
CA LEU A 22 -2.79 5.41 1.94
C LEU A 22 -2.57 6.63 1.04
N VAL A 23 -1.58 7.47 1.35
CA VAL A 23 -1.25 8.65 0.52
C VAL A 23 -0.85 8.21 -0.89
N VAL A 24 -0.01 7.19 -1.03
CA VAL A 24 0.39 6.66 -2.33
C VAL A 24 -0.80 6.06 -3.09
N LEU A 25 -1.67 5.30 -2.41
CA LEU A 25 -2.90 4.77 -3.01
C LEU A 25 -3.81 5.89 -3.53
N LEU A 26 -4.04 6.92 -2.72
CA LEU A 26 -4.87 8.07 -3.10
C LEU A 26 -4.23 8.85 -4.25
N TYR A 27 -2.91 9.01 -4.25
CA TYR A 27 -2.17 9.63 -5.34
C TYR A 27 -2.35 8.87 -6.66
N TRP A 28 -2.14 7.55 -6.67
CA TRP A 28 -2.37 6.72 -7.85
C TRP A 28 -3.83 6.76 -8.32
N THR A 29 -4.76 6.76 -7.37
CA THR A 29 -6.18 6.90 -7.67
C THR A 29 -6.46 8.22 -8.39
N TYR A 30 -5.93 9.32 -7.85
CA TYR A 30 -6.07 10.66 -8.42
C TYR A 30 -5.47 10.74 -9.82
N GLU A 31 -4.23 10.30 -10.00
CA GLU A 31 -3.56 10.31 -11.30
C GLU A 31 -4.34 9.52 -12.37
N ARG A 32 -4.91 8.37 -11.99
CA ARG A 32 -5.71 7.57 -12.92
C ARG A 32 -7.01 8.26 -13.30
N PHE A 33 -7.70 8.90 -12.36
CA PHE A 33 -8.91 9.68 -12.66
C PHE A 33 -8.63 10.97 -13.45
N ALA A 34 -7.45 11.57 -13.27
CA ALA A 34 -7.03 12.74 -14.04
C ALA A 34 -6.67 12.39 -15.50
N GLY A 35 -6.53 11.10 -15.83
CA GLY A 35 -6.08 10.65 -17.16
C GLY A 35 -4.60 10.92 -17.44
N GLU A 36 -3.84 11.28 -16.41
CA GLU A 36 -2.42 11.63 -16.48
C GLU A 36 -1.52 10.53 -15.89
N GLY A 37 -2.13 9.50 -15.28
CA GLY A 37 -1.43 8.49 -14.51
C GLY A 37 -0.78 7.39 -15.33
N ALA A 38 0.50 7.16 -15.08
CA ALA A 38 1.13 5.89 -15.41
C ALA A 38 0.53 4.76 -14.57
N ASP A 39 0.60 3.53 -15.07
CA ASP A 39 0.14 2.38 -14.31
C ASP A 39 0.86 2.29 -12.95
N PRO A 40 0.14 2.01 -11.85
CA PRO A 40 0.75 1.75 -10.56
C PRO A 40 1.80 0.64 -10.65
N VAL A 41 2.99 0.85 -10.09
CA VAL A 41 4.07 -0.16 -10.11
C VAL A 41 4.68 -0.30 -8.72
N VAL A 42 4.84 -1.56 -8.30
CA VAL A 42 5.63 -1.94 -7.12
C VAL A 42 6.78 -2.82 -7.58
N ARG A 43 8.01 -2.39 -7.30
CA ARG A 43 9.22 -3.16 -7.55
C ARG A 43 9.89 -3.51 -6.24
N SER A 44 10.14 -4.78 -6.02
CA SER A 44 10.94 -5.28 -4.90
C SER A 44 12.09 -6.09 -5.44
N SER A 45 13.30 -5.86 -4.93
CA SER A 45 14.47 -6.66 -5.24
C SER A 45 15.22 -6.94 -3.96
N THR A 46 15.53 -8.21 -3.73
CA THR A 46 16.41 -8.67 -2.66
C THR A 46 17.65 -9.31 -3.26
N SER A 47 18.79 -9.03 -2.66
CA SER A 47 20.08 -9.57 -3.05
C SER A 47 20.74 -10.17 -1.83
N SER A 48 21.34 -11.34 -1.99
CA SER A 48 22.12 -12.04 -0.99
C SER A 48 23.39 -12.61 -1.62
N ASP A 49 24.32 -13.08 -0.79
CA ASP A 49 25.58 -13.68 -1.24
C ASP A 49 25.39 -14.93 -2.12
N THR A 50 24.20 -15.53 -2.11
CA THR A 50 23.84 -16.73 -2.88
C THR A 50 22.90 -16.46 -4.07
N GLY A 51 22.46 -15.21 -4.29
CA GLY A 51 21.64 -14.86 -5.44
C GLY A 51 20.72 -13.66 -5.24
N THR A 52 20.05 -13.29 -6.34
CA THR A 52 19.10 -12.18 -6.40
C THR A 52 17.70 -12.69 -6.72
N ALA A 53 16.69 -12.09 -6.07
CA ALA A 53 15.29 -12.29 -6.40
C ALA A 53 14.62 -10.93 -6.59
N SER A 54 13.80 -10.79 -7.62
CA SER A 54 13.05 -9.56 -7.87
C SER A 54 11.62 -9.84 -8.26
N VAL A 55 10.72 -8.97 -7.82
CA VAL A 55 9.29 -9.01 -8.09
C VAL A 55 8.87 -7.65 -8.63
N LEU A 56 8.11 -7.66 -9.72
CA LEU A 56 7.48 -6.49 -10.31
C LEU A 56 5.97 -6.73 -10.37
N LEU A 57 5.20 -5.87 -9.73
CA LEU A 57 3.75 -5.82 -9.83
C LEU A 57 3.36 -4.53 -10.54
N SER A 58 2.37 -4.60 -11.43
CA SER A 58 1.83 -3.45 -12.14
C SER A 58 0.30 -3.44 -12.13
N GLY A 59 -0.28 -2.26 -12.39
CA GLY A 59 -1.73 -2.05 -12.46
C GLY A 59 -2.44 -2.34 -11.14
N SER A 60 -3.65 -2.90 -11.22
CA SER A 60 -4.45 -3.29 -10.06
C SER A 60 -3.75 -4.26 -9.10
N LYS A 61 -2.80 -5.08 -9.58
CA LYS A 61 -1.99 -5.96 -8.71
C LYS A 61 -1.05 -5.18 -7.79
N ALA A 62 -0.47 -4.08 -8.29
CA ALA A 62 0.36 -3.19 -7.48
C ALA A 62 -0.49 -2.48 -6.41
N VAL A 63 -1.68 -2.02 -6.80
CA VAL A 63 -2.67 -1.41 -5.88
C VAL A 63 -3.09 -2.40 -4.80
N MET A 64 -3.41 -3.64 -5.18
CA MET A 64 -3.79 -4.70 -4.26
C MET A 64 -2.67 -5.01 -3.25
N ALA A 65 -1.41 -5.10 -3.71
CA ALA A 65 -0.28 -5.35 -2.83
C ALA A 65 -0.09 -4.22 -1.81
N LEU A 66 -0.17 -2.96 -2.25
CA LEU A 66 -0.04 -1.81 -1.37
C LEU A 66 -1.22 -1.68 -0.40
N ALA A 67 -2.45 -1.94 -0.86
CA ALA A 67 -3.64 -1.99 -0.01
C ALA A 67 -3.56 -3.11 1.03
N GLY A 68 -3.06 -4.29 0.66
CA GLY A 68 -2.80 -5.39 1.60
C GLY A 68 -1.74 -5.02 2.64
N GLY A 69 -0.67 -4.36 2.22
CA GLY A 69 0.36 -3.82 3.12
C GLY A 69 -0.20 -2.78 4.10
N ALA A 70 -1.00 -1.83 3.61
CA ALA A 70 -1.68 -0.84 4.43
C ALA A 70 -2.62 -1.48 5.45
N ALA A 71 -3.43 -2.47 5.04
CA ALA A 71 -4.31 -3.21 5.92
C ALA A 71 -3.52 -3.95 7.01
N ALA A 72 -2.42 -4.62 6.65
CA ALA A 72 -1.55 -5.28 7.62
C ALA A 72 -0.96 -4.29 8.63
N LEU A 73 -0.48 -3.14 8.17
CA LEU A 73 0.08 -2.11 9.06
C LEU A 73 -0.96 -1.52 10.00
N LEU A 74 -2.18 -1.26 9.53
CA LEU A 74 -3.22 -0.58 10.31
C LEU A 74 -4.01 -1.53 11.23
N LEU A 75 -4.26 -2.77 10.80
CA LEU A 75 -5.21 -3.68 11.44
C LEU A 75 -4.57 -4.85 12.18
N ALA A 76 -3.31 -5.20 11.92
CA ALA A 76 -2.70 -6.37 12.56
C ALA A 76 -2.60 -6.19 14.09
N PRO A 77 -2.93 -7.20 14.90
CA PRO A 77 -2.86 -7.13 16.36
C PRO A 77 -1.44 -7.44 16.86
N VAL A 78 -0.45 -6.62 16.51
CA VAL A 78 0.96 -6.79 16.94
C VAL A 78 1.42 -5.64 17.82
N ALA A 79 2.26 -5.93 18.83
CA ALA A 79 2.94 -4.95 19.70
C ALA A 79 2.02 -3.85 20.31
N GLY A 80 0.94 -4.25 20.99
CA GLY A 80 0.05 -3.32 21.70
C GLY A 80 -1.35 -3.17 21.10
N GLY A 81 -1.64 -3.84 19.98
CA GLY A 81 -2.97 -3.89 19.37
C GLY A 81 -3.00 -3.34 17.94
N PRO A 82 -4.19 -3.23 17.34
CA PRO A 82 -4.34 -2.59 16.03
C PRO A 82 -4.14 -1.08 16.16
N VAL A 83 -3.57 -0.45 15.11
CA VAL A 83 -3.48 1.02 15.02
C VAL A 83 -4.88 1.62 14.86
N VAL A 84 -5.74 0.95 14.10
CA VAL A 84 -7.15 1.32 13.89
C VAL A 84 -8.03 0.19 14.39
N SER A 85 -8.89 0.46 15.37
CA SER A 85 -9.80 -0.54 15.96
C SER A 85 -10.97 -0.92 15.03
N SER A 86 -11.35 -0.02 14.12
CA SER A 86 -12.48 -0.22 13.21
C SER A 86 -12.04 -0.91 11.92
N THR A 87 -12.12 -2.24 11.89
CA THR A 87 -11.70 -3.06 10.73
C THR A 87 -12.56 -2.82 9.50
N GLN A 88 -13.89 -2.79 9.65
CA GLN A 88 -14.84 -2.73 8.52
C GLN A 88 -14.63 -1.51 7.61
N PRO A 89 -14.56 -0.25 8.10
CA PRO A 89 -14.36 0.90 7.22
C PRO A 89 -13.01 0.87 6.51
N VAL A 90 -11.94 0.38 7.17
CA VAL A 90 -10.62 0.26 6.55
C VAL A 90 -10.64 -0.74 5.40
N LEU A 91 -11.22 -1.93 5.60
CA LEU A 91 -11.32 -2.94 4.55
C LEU A 91 -12.23 -2.49 3.40
N LEU A 92 -13.35 -1.82 3.68
CA LEU A 92 -14.23 -1.30 2.64
C LEU A 92 -13.56 -0.20 1.83
N GLY A 93 -12.84 0.74 2.49
CA GLY A 93 -12.10 1.79 1.79
C GLY A 93 -11.00 1.22 0.90
N LEU A 94 -10.14 0.37 1.46
CA LEU A 94 -9.03 -0.26 0.71
C LEU A 94 -9.54 -1.18 -0.40
N GLY A 95 -10.53 -2.02 -0.10
CA GLY A 95 -11.15 -2.92 -1.09
C GLY A 95 -11.85 -2.14 -2.21
N GLY A 96 -12.55 -1.06 -1.86
CA GLY A 96 -13.17 -0.17 -2.85
C GLY A 96 -12.16 0.44 -3.81
N LEU A 97 -11.01 0.90 -3.32
CA LEU A 97 -9.93 1.43 -4.17
C LEU A 97 -9.36 0.36 -5.11
N VAL A 98 -9.16 -0.86 -4.63
CA VAL A 98 -8.68 -1.97 -5.46
C VAL A 98 -9.68 -2.31 -6.56
N VAL A 99 -10.96 -2.41 -6.22
CA VAL A 99 -12.03 -2.70 -7.19
C VAL A 99 -12.16 -1.57 -8.22
N ALA A 100 -12.06 -0.31 -7.80
CA ALA A 100 -12.08 0.83 -8.71
C ALA A 100 -10.96 0.76 -9.76
N HIS A 101 -9.72 0.51 -9.32
CA HIS A 101 -8.60 0.34 -10.25
C HIS A 101 -8.77 -0.86 -11.18
N TRP A 102 -9.31 -1.97 -10.68
CA TRP A 102 -9.55 -3.15 -11.50
C TRP A 102 -10.61 -2.90 -12.59
N ILE A 103 -11.68 -2.17 -12.27
CA ILE A 103 -12.72 -1.80 -13.25
C ILE A 103 -12.12 -0.89 -14.33
N ILE A 104 -11.40 0.17 -13.93
CA ILE A 104 -10.78 1.11 -14.89
C ILE A 104 -9.76 0.37 -15.78
N GLU A 105 -8.89 -0.45 -15.19
CA GLU A 105 -7.92 -1.24 -15.96
C GLU A 105 -8.60 -2.22 -16.93
N LYS A 106 -9.79 -2.72 -16.60
CA LYS A 106 -10.56 -3.58 -17.50
C LYS A 106 -11.12 -2.76 -18.67
N GLU A 107 -11.67 -1.57 -18.42
CA GLU A 107 -12.20 -0.68 -19.46
C GLU A 107 -11.11 -0.21 -20.44
N GLU A 108 -9.89 0.02 -19.98
CA GLU A 108 -8.76 0.42 -20.83
C GLU A 108 -8.25 -0.70 -21.77
N ARG A 109 -8.66 -1.96 -21.53
CA ARG A 109 -8.20 -3.13 -22.31
C ARG A 109 -9.20 -3.59 -23.38
N GLU A 110 -10.42 -3.06 -23.36
CA GLU A 110 -11.49 -3.35 -24.32
C GLU A 110 -11.46 -2.35 -25.49
#